data_AF-A0A6H5L4Y3-F1
#
_entry.id   AF-A0A6H5L4Y3-F1
#
_cell.length_a   1.000
_cell.length_b   1.000
_cell.length_c   1.000
_cell.angle_alpha   90.00
_cell.angle_beta   90.00
_cell.angle_gamma   90.00
#
_symmetry.space_group_name_H-M   'P 1'
#
loop_
_entity.id
_entity.type
_entity.pdbx_description
1 polymer ?
#
loop_
_entity_poly.entity_id
_entity_poly.type
_entity_poly.pdbx_seq_one_letter_code
_entity_poly.pdbx_strand_id
1 'polypeptide(L)'
;MRKRGVDLPMASGGRSPTPPRRQLNMPDATPANVFSFTWVLCGFALICIGYGHCSRHSEQSRLYCAEDVCRFSRDSMENRSRKEFQFLRESLVKAEVAHLDKNGELVRGKRASRRQKRGMAQTYTVTWKDAETQDETTLPIASYGLGRKVPRAKVARIMQYVQRQIDDLDVKEGRWFTGIGIVCFVFGGVLILLRVVVGSIFPQPPSRRDLSRRQLFK
;
A
#
# COMPACT_ATOMS: atom_id res chain seq x y z
N MET A 1 24.10 70.93 -76.33
CA MET A 1 24.91 70.00 -75.50
C MET A 1 24.51 70.18 -74.03
N ARG A 2 23.81 69.19 -73.45
CA ARG A 2 23.23 69.26 -72.09
C ARG A 2 23.91 68.19 -71.22
N LYS A 3 24.63 68.62 -70.18
CA LYS A 3 25.20 67.76 -69.13
C LYS A 3 24.07 67.06 -68.37
N ARG A 4 24.17 65.75 -68.17
CA ARG A 4 23.43 65.04 -67.12
C ARG A 4 24.44 64.47 -66.12
N GLY A 5 24.31 64.93 -64.89
CA GLY A 5 25.05 64.41 -63.74
C GLY A 5 24.60 62.98 -63.42
N VAL A 6 25.53 62.23 -62.87
CA VAL A 6 25.32 60.88 -62.33
C VAL A 6 25.13 61.05 -60.82
N ASP A 7 23.91 60.80 -60.35
CA ASP A 7 23.60 60.70 -58.92
C ASP A 7 23.87 59.27 -58.44
N LEU A 8 24.77 59.13 -57.46
CA LEU A 8 24.97 57.92 -56.67
C LEU A 8 23.99 57.91 -55.48
N PRO A 9 23.21 56.84 -55.28
CA PRO A 9 22.56 56.62 -53.99
C PRO A 9 23.44 55.79 -53.05
N MET A 10 23.82 56.40 -51.92
CA MET A 10 24.13 55.71 -50.67
C MET A 10 22.83 55.20 -50.02
N ALA A 11 22.77 53.91 -49.69
CA ALA A 11 21.80 53.32 -48.77
C ALA A 11 22.50 52.14 -48.05
N SER A 12 22.93 52.32 -46.80
CA SER A 12 22.17 52.13 -45.55
C SER A 12 22.27 50.68 -45.02
N GLY A 13 22.84 50.54 -43.81
CA GLY A 13 23.10 49.28 -43.15
C GLY A 13 21.82 48.54 -42.73
N GLY A 14 21.75 47.25 -43.05
CA GLY A 14 20.69 46.33 -42.64
C GLY A 14 21.24 45.30 -41.65
N ARG A 15 20.63 45.24 -40.47
CA ARG A 15 20.97 44.44 -39.29
C ARG A 15 21.03 42.92 -39.56
N SER A 16 22.00 42.26 -38.94
CA SER A 16 22.09 40.79 -38.82
C SER A 16 20.82 40.20 -38.19
N PRO A 17 20.28 39.08 -38.70
CA PRO A 17 19.12 38.42 -38.12
C PRO A 17 19.49 37.71 -36.81
N THR A 18 18.89 38.15 -35.71
CA THR A 18 18.90 37.42 -34.43
C THR A 18 18.23 36.05 -34.59
N PRO A 19 18.79 34.96 -34.04
CA PRO A 19 18.17 33.64 -34.11
C PRO A 19 16.83 33.62 -33.35
N PRO A 20 15.83 32.87 -33.84
CA PRO A 20 14.52 32.84 -33.22
C PRO A 20 14.61 32.30 -31.79
N ARG A 21 14.13 33.12 -30.85
CA ARG A 21 13.88 32.74 -29.45
C ARG A 21 13.05 31.45 -29.45
N ARG A 22 13.61 30.34 -28.97
CA ARG A 22 12.85 29.11 -28.65
C ARG A 22 11.80 29.49 -27.60
N GLN A 23 10.59 29.83 -28.06
CA GLN A 23 9.46 29.91 -27.16
C GLN A 23 9.15 28.48 -26.73
N LEU A 24 9.40 28.17 -25.45
CA LEU A 24 8.83 27.01 -24.77
C LEU A 24 7.31 27.26 -24.68
N ASN A 25 6.61 27.07 -25.80
CA ASN A 25 5.17 27.15 -25.80
C ASN A 25 4.65 25.86 -25.19
N MET A 26 4.18 25.98 -23.93
CA MET A 26 3.39 24.98 -23.21
C MET A 26 2.39 24.33 -24.18
N PRO A 27 2.14 23.01 -24.04
CA PRO A 27 1.11 22.35 -24.84
C PRO A 27 -0.22 23.07 -24.62
N ASP A 28 -0.89 23.42 -25.71
CA ASP A 28 -2.23 24.01 -25.65
C ASP A 28 -3.12 23.10 -24.79
N ALA A 29 -3.65 23.67 -23.70
CA ALA A 29 -4.51 22.96 -22.75
C ALA A 29 -5.87 22.68 -23.40
N THR A 30 -5.90 21.74 -24.34
CA THR A 30 -7.17 21.21 -24.86
C THR A 30 -7.87 20.49 -23.71
N PRO A 31 -9.20 20.63 -23.56
CA PRO A 31 -9.96 20.00 -22.46
C PRO A 31 -9.76 18.48 -22.43
N ALA A 32 -9.52 17.86 -23.58
CA ALA A 32 -9.17 16.44 -23.70
C ALA A 32 -7.81 16.08 -23.07
N ASN A 33 -6.81 16.97 -23.16
CA ASN A 33 -5.52 16.80 -22.49
C ASN A 33 -5.68 16.98 -20.98
N VAL A 34 -6.39 18.01 -20.53
CA VAL A 34 -6.64 18.25 -19.10
C VAL A 34 -7.36 17.06 -18.47
N PHE A 35 -8.44 16.56 -19.10
CA PHE A 35 -9.17 15.38 -18.62
C PHE A 35 -8.28 14.12 -18.58
N SER A 36 -7.41 13.94 -19.58
CA SER A 36 -6.48 12.82 -19.62
C SER A 36 -5.47 12.84 -18.47
N PHE A 37 -4.90 14.01 -18.17
CA PHE A 37 -3.98 14.16 -17.04
C PHE A 37 -4.68 13.96 -15.71
N THR A 38 -5.86 14.57 -15.53
CA THR A 38 -6.66 14.40 -14.31
C THR A 38 -7.02 12.94 -14.07
N TRP A 39 -7.37 12.18 -15.12
CA TRP A 39 -7.70 10.76 -15.01
C TRP A 39 -6.53 9.91 -14.49
N VAL A 40 -5.33 10.11 -15.06
CA VAL A 40 -4.11 9.40 -14.63
C VAL A 40 -3.73 9.82 -13.21
N LEU A 41 -3.84 11.10 -12.88
CA LEU A 41 -3.59 11.61 -11.53
C LEU A 41 -4.55 10.99 -10.51
N CYS A 42 -5.84 10.82 -10.83
CA CYS A 42 -6.79 10.12 -9.98
C CYS A 42 -6.41 8.65 -9.76
N GLY A 43 -6.01 7.94 -10.82
CA GLY A 43 -5.54 6.56 -10.72
C GLY A 43 -4.31 6.43 -9.82
N PHE A 44 -3.33 7.32 -9.99
CA PHE A 44 -2.13 7.35 -9.15
C PHE A 44 -2.45 7.73 -7.70
N ALA A 45 -3.34 8.70 -7.48
CA ALA A 45 -3.79 9.08 -6.14
C ALA A 45 -4.43 7.91 -5.39
N LEU A 46 -5.25 7.09 -6.06
CA LEU A 46 -5.83 5.88 -5.47
C LEU A 46 -4.75 4.86 -5.07
N ILE A 47 -3.72 4.66 -5.91
CA ILE A 47 -2.58 3.80 -5.60
C ILE A 47 -1.85 4.32 -4.35
N CYS A 48 -1.58 5.63 -4.27
CA CYS A 48 -0.93 6.24 -3.10
C CYS A 48 -1.77 6.10 -1.82
N ILE A 49 -3.09 6.32 -1.92
CA ILE A 49 -4.02 6.13 -0.79
C ILE A 49 -4.03 4.66 -0.37
N GLY A 50 -4.09 3.73 -1.32
CA GLY A 50 -4.04 2.29 -1.05
C GLY A 50 -2.76 1.87 -0.35
N TYR A 51 -1.61 2.38 -0.81
CA TYR A 51 -0.31 2.17 -0.18
C TYR A 51 -0.27 2.71 1.26
N GLY A 52 -0.69 3.98 1.44
CA GLY A 52 -0.75 4.60 2.76
C GLY A 52 -1.66 3.84 3.73
N HIS A 53 -2.80 3.33 3.24
CA HIS A 53 -3.72 2.54 4.03
C HIS A 53 -3.13 1.18 4.43
N CYS A 54 -2.44 0.48 3.52
CA CYS A 54 -1.74 -0.77 3.81
C CYS A 54 -0.63 -0.56 4.84
N SER A 55 0.22 0.45 4.64
CA SER A 55 1.33 0.75 5.53
C SER A 55 0.85 1.08 6.94
N ARG A 56 -0.19 1.92 7.07
CA ARG A 56 -0.71 2.34 8.37
C ARG A 56 -1.31 1.20 9.17
N HIS A 57 -1.95 0.22 8.52
CA HIS A 57 -2.63 -0.89 9.19
C HIS A 57 -1.81 -2.18 9.19
N SER A 58 -0.50 -2.07 8.99
CA SER A 58 0.41 -3.20 9.10
C SER A 58 0.64 -3.55 10.56
N GLU A 59 0.56 -4.85 10.84
CA GLU A 59 0.81 -5.42 12.16
C GLU A 59 1.70 -6.64 12.00
N GLN A 60 2.73 -6.72 12.83
CA GLN A 60 3.58 -7.88 12.95
C GLN A 60 3.56 -8.37 14.40
N SER A 61 3.37 -9.66 14.58
CA SER A 61 3.49 -10.28 15.89
C SER A 61 4.37 -11.51 15.82
N ARG A 62 5.13 -11.73 16.89
CA ARG A 62 6.03 -12.88 17.02
C ARG A 62 5.95 -13.40 18.44
N LEU A 63 5.76 -14.71 18.56
CA LEU A 63 6.00 -15.45 19.78
C LEU A 63 7.21 -16.33 19.55
N TYR A 64 8.28 -16.06 20.27
CA TYR A 64 9.50 -16.86 20.25
C TYR A 64 9.73 -17.44 21.64
N CYS A 65 9.78 -18.75 21.77
CA CYS A 65 10.18 -19.42 22.98
C CYS A 65 11.44 -20.26 22.71
N ALA A 66 12.47 -19.99 23.50
CA ALA A 66 13.63 -20.87 23.68
C ALA A 66 13.41 -21.71 24.95
N GLU A 67 14.32 -22.67 25.22
CA GLU A 67 14.23 -23.69 26.27
C GLU A 67 13.47 -23.29 27.56
N ASP A 68 13.80 -22.13 28.15
CA ASP A 68 13.19 -21.66 29.42
C ASP A 68 12.37 -20.37 29.32
N VAL A 69 12.50 -19.61 28.23
CA VAL A 69 11.98 -18.23 28.15
C VAL A 69 11.22 -18.00 26.86
N CYS A 70 10.01 -17.46 27.01
CA CYS A 70 9.17 -16.97 25.93
C CYS A 70 9.20 -15.45 25.84
N ARG A 71 9.27 -14.94 24.61
CA ARG A 71 9.15 -13.53 24.26
C ARG A 71 8.03 -13.36 23.25
N PHE A 72 7.04 -12.55 23.61
CA PHE A 72 5.98 -12.11 22.74
C PHE A 72 6.19 -10.65 22.37
N SER A 73 6.34 -10.37 21.08
CA SER A 73 6.40 -9.01 20.55
C SER A 73 5.24 -8.76 19.59
N ARG A 74 4.64 -7.58 19.68
CA ARG A 74 3.68 -7.05 18.71
C ARG A 74 4.07 -5.63 18.35
N ASP A 75 4.27 -5.44 17.05
CA ASP A 75 4.49 -4.15 16.44
C ASP A 75 3.26 -3.77 15.63
N SER A 76 2.63 -2.65 15.99
CA SER A 76 1.50 -2.08 15.26
C SER A 76 1.89 -0.72 14.73
N MET A 77 1.90 -0.58 13.40
CA MET A 77 2.17 0.71 12.74
C MET A 77 1.02 1.71 12.96
N GLU A 78 -0.20 1.22 13.16
CA GLU A 78 -1.40 2.05 13.31
C GLU A 78 -1.31 2.94 14.55
N ASN A 79 -0.92 2.33 15.68
CA ASN A 79 -0.75 3.01 16.96
C ASN A 79 0.71 3.40 17.25
N ARG A 80 1.64 3.15 16.31
CA ARG A 80 3.10 3.29 16.50
C ARG A 80 3.57 2.70 17.83
N SER A 81 3.00 1.55 18.18
CA SER A 81 3.22 0.93 19.48
C SER A 81 3.91 -0.41 19.29
N ARG A 82 4.94 -0.64 20.11
CA ARG A 82 5.59 -1.93 20.31
C ARG A 82 5.22 -2.41 21.69
N LYS A 83 4.57 -3.57 21.76
CA LYS A 83 4.30 -4.27 23.02
C LYS A 83 5.19 -5.49 23.08
N GLU A 84 5.96 -5.62 24.13
CA GLU A 84 6.85 -6.75 24.35
C GLU A 84 6.59 -7.32 25.74
N PHE A 85 6.42 -8.63 25.81
CA PHE A 85 6.19 -9.37 27.04
C PHE A 85 7.16 -10.54 27.08
N GLN A 86 7.78 -10.74 28.24
CA GLN A 86 8.65 -11.88 28.48
C GLN A 86 8.07 -12.67 29.63
N PHE A 87 7.99 -13.99 29.47
CA PHE A 87 7.46 -14.90 30.48
C PHE A 87 8.19 -16.23 30.42
N LEU A 88 8.21 -16.96 31.53
CA LEU A 88 8.86 -18.27 31.62
C LEU A 88 8.05 -19.32 30.87
N ARG A 89 8.72 -20.36 30.37
CA ARG A 89 8.04 -21.49 29.71
C ARG A 89 6.96 -22.11 30.60
N GLU A 90 7.24 -22.26 31.89
CA GLU A 90 6.34 -22.88 32.86
C GLU A 90 5.07 -22.06 33.10
N SER A 91 5.11 -20.75 32.84
CA SER A 91 3.93 -19.90 32.99
C SER A 91 3.01 -19.95 31.77
N LEU A 92 3.45 -20.54 30.65
CA LEU A 92 2.63 -20.74 29.46
C LEU A 92 1.60 -21.86 29.71
N VAL A 93 0.33 -21.47 29.91
CA VAL A 93 -0.74 -22.41 30.28
C VAL A 93 -1.31 -23.12 29.06
N LYS A 94 -1.75 -22.34 28.06
CA LYS A 94 -2.45 -22.89 26.89
C LYS A 94 -2.50 -21.91 25.73
N ALA A 95 -2.77 -22.46 24.55
CA ALA A 95 -3.19 -21.71 23.39
C ALA A 95 -4.56 -22.21 22.91
N GLU A 96 -5.42 -21.30 22.48
CA GLU A 96 -6.77 -21.63 22.02
C GLU A 96 -7.12 -20.87 20.74
N VAL A 97 -8.00 -21.46 19.93
CA VAL A 97 -8.56 -20.78 18.77
C VAL A 97 -9.66 -19.83 19.24
N ALA A 98 -9.47 -18.54 18.95
CA ALA A 98 -10.39 -17.49 19.31
C ALA A 98 -11.07 -16.88 18.07
N HIS A 99 -12.17 -16.18 18.31
CA HIS A 99 -12.88 -15.44 17.29
C HIS A 99 -12.76 -13.94 17.58
N LEU A 100 -12.56 -13.17 16.51
CA LEU A 100 -12.49 -11.72 16.53
C LEU A 100 -13.79 -11.15 15.98
N ASP A 101 -14.26 -10.09 16.62
CA ASP A 101 -15.33 -9.27 16.07
C ASP A 101 -14.81 -8.38 14.93
N LYS A 102 -15.72 -7.67 14.25
CA LYS A 102 -15.41 -6.73 13.15
C LYS A 102 -14.41 -5.64 13.56
N ASN A 103 -14.37 -5.30 14.85
CA ASN A 103 -13.46 -4.31 15.41
C ASN A 103 -12.08 -4.88 15.78
N GLY A 104 -11.83 -6.19 15.54
CA GLY A 104 -10.56 -6.83 15.91
C GLY A 104 -10.45 -7.16 17.40
N GLU A 105 -11.56 -7.09 18.15
CA GLU A 105 -11.61 -7.43 19.57
C GLU A 105 -11.94 -8.91 19.78
N LEU A 106 -11.37 -9.49 20.85
CA LEU A 106 -11.64 -10.87 21.24
C LEU A 106 -13.07 -11.02 21.75
N VAL A 107 -13.82 -11.93 21.14
CA VAL A 107 -15.13 -12.33 21.64
C VAL A 107 -14.95 -13.28 22.84
N ARG A 108 -14.77 -12.71 24.04
CA ARG A 108 -14.68 -13.48 25.30
C ARG A 108 -16.08 -13.82 25.81
N GLY A 109 -16.46 -15.10 25.80
CA GLY A 109 -17.66 -15.59 26.50
C GLY A 109 -18.43 -16.72 25.82
N LYS A 110 -19.27 -17.42 26.59
CA LYS A 110 -20.12 -18.57 26.19
C LYS A 110 -21.24 -18.24 25.18
N ARG A 111 -21.36 -17.01 24.65
CA ARG A 111 -22.61 -16.49 24.04
C ARG A 111 -22.60 -16.20 22.54
N ALA A 112 -21.55 -16.53 21.78
CA ALA A 112 -21.67 -16.44 20.32
C ALA A 112 -22.31 -17.72 19.76
N SER A 113 -23.50 -17.59 19.17
CA SER A 113 -24.19 -18.70 18.48
C SER A 113 -23.28 -19.27 17.37
N ARG A 114 -23.40 -20.58 17.09
CA ARG A 114 -22.64 -21.25 16.01
C ARG A 114 -22.77 -20.53 14.66
N ARG A 115 -23.92 -19.89 14.41
CA ARG A 115 -24.17 -19.09 13.20
C ARG A 115 -23.38 -17.78 13.19
N GLN A 116 -23.28 -17.09 14.33
CA GLN A 116 -22.48 -15.86 14.47
C GLN A 116 -20.98 -16.14 14.31
N LYS A 117 -20.49 -17.23 14.90
CA LYS A 117 -19.08 -17.66 14.77
C LYS A 117 -18.64 -17.92 13.32
N ARG A 118 -19.56 -18.29 12.42
CA ARG A 118 -19.23 -18.53 11.00
C ARG A 118 -18.82 -17.27 10.24
N GLY A 119 -19.34 -16.11 10.65
CA GLY A 119 -19.05 -14.81 10.03
C GLY A 119 -17.91 -14.04 10.71
N MET A 120 -17.40 -14.54 11.84
CA MET A 120 -16.31 -13.90 12.59
C MET A 120 -14.95 -14.32 12.04
N ALA A 121 -13.99 -13.40 12.14
CA ALA A 121 -12.60 -13.70 11.86
C ALA A 121 -12.05 -14.67 12.93
N GLN A 122 -11.17 -15.59 12.53
CA GLN A 122 -10.52 -16.51 13.45
C GLN A 122 -9.08 -16.09 13.70
N THR A 123 -8.67 -16.15 14.95
CA THR A 123 -7.30 -15.94 15.42
C THR A 123 -6.98 -17.01 16.47
N TYR A 124 -5.83 -16.91 17.11
CA TYR A 124 -5.53 -17.71 18.30
C TYR A 124 -5.01 -16.81 19.42
N THR A 125 -5.28 -17.26 20.63
CA THR A 125 -4.87 -16.60 21.87
C THR A 125 -3.84 -17.45 22.58
N VAL A 126 -2.95 -16.78 23.30
CA VAL A 126 -2.00 -17.41 24.20
C VAL A 126 -2.31 -16.91 25.61
N THR A 127 -2.38 -17.86 26.54
CA THR A 127 -2.64 -17.61 27.95
C THR A 127 -1.40 -17.97 28.75
N TRP A 128 -0.88 -17.03 29.52
CA TRP A 128 0.19 -17.25 30.48
C TRP A 128 -0.19 -16.71 31.85
N LYS A 129 0.44 -17.25 32.88
CA LYS A 129 0.34 -16.75 34.25
C LYS A 129 1.40 -15.70 34.50
N ASP A 130 1.02 -14.61 35.15
CA ASP A 130 2.00 -13.69 35.70
C ASP A 130 2.76 -14.38 36.85
N ALA A 131 4.07 -14.18 36.92
CA ALA A 131 4.90 -14.76 37.96
C ALA A 131 4.58 -14.14 39.34
N GLU A 132 4.18 -12.88 39.37
CA GLU A 132 3.95 -12.13 40.61
C GLU A 132 2.52 -12.28 41.12
N THR A 133 1.52 -12.14 40.25
CA THR A 133 0.10 -12.16 40.67
C THR A 133 -0.58 -13.51 40.49
N GLN A 134 0.05 -14.47 39.81
CA GLN A 134 -0.57 -15.74 39.36
C GLN A 134 -1.79 -15.55 38.45
N ASP A 135 -2.10 -14.32 38.03
CA ASP A 135 -3.25 -14.04 37.19
C ASP A 135 -3.04 -14.54 35.77
N GLU A 136 -4.09 -15.13 35.19
CA GLU A 136 -4.07 -15.60 33.81
C GLU A 136 -4.30 -14.46 32.83
N THR A 137 -3.22 -14.03 32.18
CA THR A 137 -3.29 -13.06 31.09
C THR A 137 -3.47 -13.79 29.77
N THR A 138 -4.56 -13.45 29.06
CA THR A 138 -4.84 -14.00 27.73
C THR A 138 -4.73 -12.90 26.68
N LEU A 139 -3.78 -13.01 25.75
CA LEU A 139 -3.69 -12.09 24.61
C LEU A 139 -3.98 -12.80 23.29
N PRO A 140 -4.67 -12.14 22.35
CA PRO A 140 -4.68 -12.60 20.97
C PRO A 140 -3.27 -12.47 20.42
N ILE A 141 -2.85 -13.30 19.47
CA ILE A 141 -1.57 -13.11 18.77
C ILE A 141 -1.70 -12.13 17.61
N ALA A 142 -2.84 -12.12 16.92
CA ALA A 142 -3.15 -11.16 15.87
C ALA A 142 -4.48 -10.44 16.17
N SER A 143 -4.54 -9.13 15.91
CA SER A 143 -5.80 -8.35 15.97
C SER A 143 -6.67 -8.50 14.71
N TYR A 144 -6.21 -9.31 13.75
CA TYR A 144 -6.87 -9.58 12.47
C TYR A 144 -7.13 -11.08 12.26
N GLY A 145 -7.99 -11.40 11.30
CA GLY A 145 -8.32 -12.77 10.96
C GLY A 145 -7.21 -13.47 10.18
N LEU A 146 -6.76 -14.62 10.69
CA LEU A 146 -5.73 -15.48 10.11
C LEU A 146 -6.30 -16.63 9.25
N GLY A 147 -7.62 -16.61 9.00
CA GLY A 147 -8.33 -17.70 8.34
C GLY A 147 -8.53 -18.91 9.25
N ARG A 148 -9.10 -20.00 8.72
CA ARG A 148 -9.57 -21.14 9.54
C ARG A 148 -8.51 -22.18 9.87
N LYS A 149 -7.53 -22.36 8.98
CA LYS A 149 -6.53 -23.44 9.08
C LYS A 149 -5.32 -23.01 9.92
N VAL A 150 -4.85 -21.77 9.74
CA VAL A 150 -3.62 -21.26 10.37
C VAL A 150 -3.72 -21.29 11.90
N PRO A 151 -4.77 -20.76 12.55
CA PRO A 151 -4.86 -20.77 14.01
C PRO A 151 -4.80 -22.18 14.60
N ARG A 152 -5.45 -23.16 13.95
CA ARG A 152 -5.46 -24.56 14.42
C ARG A 152 -4.08 -25.18 14.38
N ALA A 153 -3.34 -24.97 13.28
CA ALA A 153 -1.98 -25.50 13.13
C ALA A 153 -1.02 -24.85 14.14
N LYS A 154 -1.13 -23.52 14.35
CA LYS A 154 -0.29 -22.80 15.31
C LYS A 154 -0.60 -23.20 16.76
N VAL A 155 -1.88 -23.30 17.12
CA VAL A 155 -2.30 -23.77 18.44
C VAL A 155 -1.76 -25.18 18.72
N ALA A 156 -1.89 -26.11 17.76
CA ALA A 156 -1.35 -27.46 17.93
C ALA A 156 0.17 -27.42 18.20
N ARG A 157 0.92 -26.61 17.45
CA ARG A 157 2.37 -26.45 17.63
C ARG A 157 2.73 -25.83 18.99
N ILE A 158 1.97 -24.83 19.44
CA ILE A 158 2.18 -24.22 20.78
C ILE A 158 1.89 -25.26 21.87
N MET A 159 0.84 -26.05 21.73
CA MET A 159 0.51 -27.10 22.70
C MET A 159 1.57 -28.20 22.74
N GLN A 160 2.21 -28.54 21.62
CA GLN A 160 3.37 -29.45 21.59
C GLN A 160 4.54 -28.89 22.42
N TYR A 161 4.79 -27.59 22.33
CA TYR A 161 5.81 -26.92 23.14
C TYR A 161 5.50 -26.94 24.63
N VAL A 162 4.23 -26.68 25.00
CA VAL A 162 3.74 -26.77 26.39
C VAL A 162 3.89 -28.19 26.93
N GLN A 163 3.61 -29.21 26.09
CA GLN A 163 3.74 -30.63 26.44
C GLN A 163 5.19 -31.16 26.41
N ARG A 164 6.20 -30.29 26.23
CA ARG A 164 7.62 -30.67 26.11
C ARG A 164 7.91 -31.67 24.98
N GLN A 165 7.14 -31.65 23.90
CA GLN A 165 7.41 -32.44 22.70
C GLN A 165 8.38 -31.75 21.74
N ILE A 166 8.53 -30.44 21.87
CA ILE A 166 9.47 -29.60 21.12
C ILE A 166 10.15 -28.62 22.08
N ASP A 167 11.41 -28.31 21.82
CA ASP A 167 12.23 -27.46 22.69
C ASP A 167 12.26 -25.99 22.26
N ASP A 168 11.98 -25.71 20.99
CA ASP A 168 11.94 -24.36 20.44
C ASP A 168 10.63 -24.09 19.70
N LEU A 169 10.10 -22.88 19.89
CA LEU A 169 8.87 -22.42 19.25
C LEU A 169 9.05 -21.02 18.67
N ASP A 170 9.01 -20.90 17.34
CA ASP A 170 8.96 -19.60 16.66
C ASP A 170 7.67 -19.51 15.82
N VAL A 171 6.78 -18.62 16.24
CA VAL A 171 5.53 -18.34 15.55
C VAL A 171 5.48 -16.85 15.21
N LYS A 172 5.46 -16.55 13.91
CA LYS A 172 5.38 -15.20 13.37
C LYS A 172 4.09 -15.05 12.58
N GLU A 173 3.41 -13.94 12.78
CA GLU A 173 2.25 -13.54 12.01
C GLU A 173 2.44 -12.09 11.55
N GLY A 174 2.09 -11.81 10.30
CA GLY A 174 2.24 -10.47 9.73
C GLY A 174 1.11 -10.16 8.75
N ARG A 175 0.54 -8.97 8.89
CA ARG A 175 -0.41 -8.42 7.91
C ARG A 175 0.22 -7.24 7.21
N TRP A 176 0.55 -7.44 5.93
CA TRP A 176 1.14 -6.41 5.07
C TRP A 176 0.11 -5.74 4.14
N PHE A 177 -1.01 -6.44 3.88
CA PHE A 177 -2.02 -5.99 2.94
C PHE A 177 -3.39 -5.89 3.60
N THR A 178 -4.11 -4.79 3.33
CA THR A 178 -5.53 -4.64 3.70
C THR A 178 -6.42 -4.80 2.46
N GLY A 179 -7.66 -5.27 2.65
CA GLY A 179 -8.61 -5.41 1.55
C GLY A 179 -8.89 -4.07 0.84
N ILE A 180 -9.04 -2.98 1.60
CA ILE A 180 -9.23 -1.63 1.05
C ILE A 180 -8.03 -1.21 0.21
N GLY A 181 -6.80 -1.44 0.71
CA GLY A 181 -5.59 -1.11 -0.04
C GLY A 181 -5.52 -1.85 -1.37
N ILE A 182 -5.79 -3.17 -1.36
CA ILE A 182 -5.83 -3.98 -2.60
C ILE A 182 -6.87 -3.43 -3.58
N VAL A 183 -8.07 -3.10 -3.11
CA VAL A 183 -9.13 -2.51 -3.95
C VAL A 183 -8.65 -1.19 -4.57
N CYS A 184 -8.07 -0.29 -3.80
CA CYS A 184 -7.52 0.97 -4.31
C CYS A 184 -6.42 0.75 -5.35
N PHE A 185 -5.52 -0.23 -5.14
CA PHE A 185 -4.49 -0.58 -6.13
C PHE A 185 -5.10 -1.12 -7.43
N VAL A 186 -6.08 -2.02 -7.35
CA VAL A 186 -6.74 -2.61 -8.52
C VAL A 186 -7.50 -1.54 -9.30
N PHE A 187 -8.33 -0.73 -8.63
CA PHE A 187 -9.07 0.34 -9.29
C PHE A 187 -8.15 1.41 -9.88
N GLY A 188 -7.12 1.84 -9.15
CA GLY A 188 -6.13 2.78 -9.67
C GLY A 188 -5.38 2.24 -10.88
N GLY A 189 -4.97 0.97 -10.84
CA GLY A 189 -4.34 0.28 -11.96
C GLY A 189 -5.25 0.17 -13.19
N VAL A 190 -6.51 -0.22 -13.00
CA VAL A 190 -7.51 -0.30 -14.08
C VAL A 190 -7.74 1.06 -14.72
N LEU A 191 -7.82 2.15 -13.95
CA LEU A 191 -7.98 3.51 -14.49
C LEU A 191 -6.80 3.92 -15.38
N ILE A 192 -5.57 3.58 -14.97
CA ILE A 192 -4.37 3.86 -15.76
C ILE A 192 -4.35 3.01 -17.03
N LEU A 193 -4.66 1.71 -16.92
CA LEU A 193 -4.72 0.80 -18.06
C LEU A 193 -5.77 1.21 -19.10
N LEU A 194 -6.97 1.58 -18.65
CA LEU A 194 -8.02 2.09 -19.53
C LEU A 194 -7.56 3.33 -20.30
N ARG A 195 -6.76 4.21 -19.68
CA ARG A 195 -6.22 5.38 -20.38
C ARG A 195 -5.24 4.99 -21.48
N VAL A 196 -4.37 4.00 -21.23
CA VAL A 196 -3.42 3.50 -22.23
C VAL A 196 -4.17 2.92 -23.43
N VAL A 197 -5.19 2.09 -23.18
CA VAL A 197 -6.00 1.47 -24.24
C VAL A 197 -6.77 2.53 -25.03
N VAL A 198 -7.51 3.42 -24.38
CA VAL A 198 -8.27 4.49 -25.06
C VAL A 198 -7.33 5.46 -25.81
N GLY A 199 -6.14 5.73 -25.27
CA GLY A 199 -5.13 6.56 -25.94
C GLY A 199 -4.54 5.94 -27.19
N SER A 200 -4.43 4.60 -27.22
CA SER A 200 -3.98 3.87 -28.40
C SER A 200 -5.06 3.81 -29.50
N ILE A 201 -6.34 3.78 -29.12
CA ILE A 201 -7.48 3.67 -30.05
C ILE A 201 -7.89 5.04 -30.60
N PHE A 202 -7.83 6.09 -29.78
CA PHE A 202 -8.14 7.47 -30.16
C PHE A 202 -6.88 8.34 -30.03
N PRO A 203 -5.92 8.19 -30.97
CA PRO A 203 -4.78 9.09 -31.01
C PRO A 203 -5.28 10.51 -31.17
N GLN A 204 -4.81 11.40 -30.29
CA GLN A 204 -5.16 12.81 -30.40
C GLN A 204 -4.76 13.32 -31.79
N PRO A 205 -5.60 14.17 -32.43
CA PRO A 205 -5.24 14.75 -33.71
C PRO A 205 -3.89 15.46 -33.56
N PRO A 206 -2.97 15.28 -34.53
CA PRO A 206 -1.65 15.87 -34.46
C PRO A 206 -1.78 17.36 -34.20
N SER A 207 -0.99 17.86 -33.25
CA SER A 207 -0.88 19.29 -32.98
C SER A 207 -0.66 20.03 -34.30
N ARG A 208 -1.23 21.24 -34.48
CA ARG A 208 -0.96 22.10 -35.65
C ARG A 208 0.54 22.23 -35.96
N ARG A 209 1.42 22.07 -34.96
CA ARG A 209 2.89 22.04 -35.12
C ARG A 209 3.40 20.86 -35.95
N ASP A 210 2.80 19.68 -35.84
CA ASP A 210 3.18 18.49 -36.63
C ASP A 210 2.76 18.61 -38.10
N LEU A 211 1.64 19.28 -38.36
CA LEU A 211 1.18 19.61 -39.71
C LEU A 211 2.12 20.62 -40.39
N SER A 212 2.52 21.68 -39.70
CA SER A 212 3.48 22.65 -40.24
C SER A 212 4.87 22.04 -40.50
N ARG A 213 5.32 21.09 -39.66
CA ARG A 213 6.58 20.36 -39.89
C ARG A 213 6.52 19.47 -41.12
N ARG A 214 5.41 18.76 -41.35
CA ARG A 214 5.23 17.93 -42.55
C ARG A 214 5.10 18.73 -43.84
N GLN A 215 4.64 19.98 -43.77
CA GLN A 215 4.59 20.87 -44.93
C GLN A 215 5.95 21.51 -45.26
N LEU A 216 6.89 21.58 -44.31
CA LEU A 216 8.26 22.07 -44.54
C LEU A 216 9.19 21.03 -45.18
N PHE A 217 8.77 19.76 -45.24
CA PHE A 217 9.52 18.65 -45.87
C PHE A 217 8.83 18.11 -47.13
N LYS A 218 7.91 18.88 -47.72
CA LYS A 218 7.33 18.61 -49.04
C LYS A 218 7.81 19.64 -50.05
#